data_AF-A0A0N9X1W3-F1
#
_entry.id   AF-A0A0N9X1W3-F1
#
_cell.length_a   1.000
_cell.length_b   1.000
_cell.length_c   1.000
_cell.angle_alpha   90.00
_cell.angle_beta   90.00
_cell.angle_gamma   90.00
#
_symmetry.space_group_name_H-M   'P 1'
#
loop_
_entity.id
_entity.type
_entity.pdbx_description
1 polymer ?
#
loop_
_entity_poly.entity_id
_entity_poly.type
_entity_poly.pdbx_seq_one_letter_code
_entity_poly.pdbx_strand_id
1 'polypeptide(L)'
;MINQVYRAQLNQLRVSPTDPNILIAEVVLPPDVGGWWVRELALEDKDGVFCAVGNAAPSYKPLLTQGTGRNQVVRMHIITTGTANIQLKIDPSVVLATREYVDNKIQEELYKLDHKQSARLATTTNIKLTGLQKVDGETVVAGDRVLVKDQKSAKENGLYIASTGAWRRAPDADSGAKVTSALVVSVEQGTVQADTIWQLTTDDVIELNTTALTFRQVTQNDAPRRLATQSEVDAGKLDTVAVSPKTMRWGFATALHSNGYIIFPSWLGGLIIQWTRNVIPEGADEVHVNLPIAFPNSYFGCSISTSSANAVSINRYNHSLSGVVLQARSLSSSGLKAPDVQVFFEFICLGR
;
A
#
# COMPACT_ATOMS: atom_id res chain seq x y z
N MET A 1 18.55 -62.39 7.79
CA MET A 1 19.69 -61.86 8.55
C MET A 1 20.31 -62.99 9.34
N ILE A 2 21.62 -63.19 9.22
CA ILE A 2 22.33 -64.27 9.94
C ILE A 2 22.89 -63.78 11.29
N ASN A 3 23.17 -62.47 11.44
CA ASN A 3 23.60 -61.84 12.71
C ASN A 3 23.23 -60.35 12.76
N GLN A 4 22.15 -59.98 13.45
CA GLN A 4 21.77 -58.58 13.68
C GLN A 4 22.66 -57.96 14.76
N VAL A 5 23.40 -56.90 14.41
CA VAL A 5 24.37 -56.25 15.32
C VAL A 5 23.86 -54.92 15.86
N TYR A 6 23.00 -54.22 15.12
CA TYR A 6 22.51 -52.90 15.50
C TYR A 6 21.08 -52.67 14.99
N ARG A 7 20.26 -52.02 15.81
CA ARG A 7 18.89 -51.60 15.50
C ARG A 7 18.75 -50.12 15.87
N ALA A 8 18.21 -49.33 14.95
CA ALA A 8 17.90 -47.93 15.18
C ALA A 8 16.62 -47.55 14.46
N GLN A 9 15.97 -46.50 14.96
CA GLN A 9 14.89 -45.83 14.23
C GLN A 9 15.47 -45.10 13.01
N LEU A 10 14.72 -45.06 11.91
CA LEU A 10 15.13 -44.33 10.73
C LEU A 10 15.24 -42.83 11.03
N ASN A 11 16.31 -42.19 10.53
CA ASN A 11 16.41 -40.74 10.57
C ASN A 11 15.47 -40.11 9.55
N GLN A 12 15.38 -40.70 8.36
CA GLN A 12 14.51 -40.20 7.31
C GLN A 12 14.02 -41.34 6.42
N LEU A 13 12.78 -41.22 5.97
CA LEU A 13 12.25 -42.00 4.87
C LEU A 13 11.60 -41.02 3.89
N ARG A 14 12.04 -41.02 2.63
CA ARG A 14 11.58 -40.06 1.61
C ARG A 14 11.46 -40.72 0.24
N VAL A 15 10.63 -40.17 -0.64
CA VAL A 15 10.62 -40.54 -2.06
C VAL A 15 11.86 -39.94 -2.73
N SER A 16 12.47 -40.67 -3.66
CA SER A 16 13.61 -40.17 -4.42
C SER A 16 13.20 -38.97 -5.28
N PRO A 17 13.98 -37.88 -5.30
CA PRO A 17 13.69 -36.72 -6.14
C PRO A 17 13.84 -37.02 -7.64
N THR A 18 14.53 -38.09 -8.02
CA THR A 18 14.76 -38.48 -9.43
C THR A 18 13.79 -39.55 -9.94
N ASP A 19 13.18 -40.33 -9.05
CA ASP A 19 12.27 -41.42 -9.43
C ASP A 19 11.18 -41.61 -8.35
N PRO A 20 9.90 -41.34 -8.68
CA PRO A 20 8.80 -41.48 -7.72
C PRO A 20 8.57 -42.92 -7.24
N ASN A 21 9.12 -43.93 -7.92
CA ASN A 21 8.99 -45.34 -7.54
C ASN A 21 10.07 -45.80 -6.56
N ILE A 22 11.08 -44.96 -6.26
CA ILE A 22 12.17 -45.29 -5.35
C ILE A 22 11.95 -44.59 -4.02
N LEU A 23 11.95 -45.35 -2.92
CA LEU A 23 12.03 -44.82 -1.56
C LEU A 23 13.47 -44.89 -1.07
N ILE A 24 13.91 -43.83 -0.39
CA ILE A 24 15.22 -43.73 0.25
C ILE A 24 14.99 -43.75 1.75
N ALA A 25 15.36 -44.86 2.38
CA ALA A 25 15.42 -44.98 3.83
C ALA A 25 16.84 -44.64 4.29
N GLU A 26 16.98 -43.68 5.20
CA GLU A 26 18.25 -43.15 5.65
C GLU A 26 18.37 -43.27 7.17
N VAL A 27 19.53 -43.75 7.62
CA VAL A 27 19.94 -43.74 9.02
C VAL A 27 21.33 -43.15 9.14
N VAL A 28 21.54 -42.30 10.14
CA VAL A 28 22.83 -41.70 10.47
C VAL A 28 23.39 -42.44 11.67
N LEU A 29 24.51 -43.12 11.48
CA LEU A 29 25.23 -43.78 12.56
C LEU A 29 26.23 -42.80 13.19
N PRO A 30 26.04 -42.40 14.46
CA PRO A 30 26.93 -41.47 15.16
C PRO A 30 28.29 -42.13 15.48
N PRO A 31 29.31 -41.38 15.95
CA PRO A 31 30.68 -41.88 16.06
C PRO A 31 30.91 -42.85 17.22
N ASP A 32 29.99 -42.87 18.19
CA ASP A 32 29.91 -43.78 19.33
C ASP A 32 29.25 -45.13 19.02
N VAL A 33 28.66 -45.28 17.82
CA VAL A 33 28.02 -46.51 17.34
C VAL A 33 28.88 -47.14 16.23
N GLY A 34 29.46 -48.31 16.50
CA GLY A 34 30.35 -49.02 15.57
C GLY A 34 31.16 -50.15 16.21
N GLY A 35 32.19 -50.61 15.51
CA GLY A 35 33.06 -51.71 15.89
C GLY A 35 32.84 -52.97 15.05
N TRP A 36 31.94 -52.92 14.06
CA TRP A 36 31.54 -54.05 13.23
C TRP A 36 31.57 -53.73 11.72
N TRP A 37 31.51 -54.80 10.93
CA TRP A 37 31.34 -54.73 9.48
C TRP A 37 29.86 -54.66 9.12
N VAL A 38 29.47 -53.65 8.33
CA VAL A 38 28.15 -53.55 7.71
C VAL A 38 28.16 -54.41 6.44
N ARG A 39 27.25 -55.38 6.35
CA ARG A 39 27.12 -56.31 5.22
C ARG A 39 25.68 -56.54 4.77
N GLU A 40 24.72 -56.34 5.67
CA GLU A 40 23.29 -56.51 5.41
C GLU A 40 22.55 -55.32 6.01
N LEU A 41 21.52 -54.85 5.30
CA LEU A 41 20.59 -53.82 5.74
C LEU A 41 19.19 -54.41 5.70
N ALA A 42 18.37 -54.10 6.68
CA ALA A 42 16.98 -54.51 6.71
C ALA A 42 16.11 -53.38 7.30
N LEU A 43 14.88 -53.29 6.81
CA LEU A 43 13.85 -52.41 7.34
C LEU A 43 12.76 -53.24 7.98
N GLU A 44 12.41 -52.89 9.21
CA GLU A 44 11.42 -53.57 10.03
C GLU A 44 10.24 -52.63 10.25
N ASP A 45 9.02 -53.15 10.11
CA ASP A 45 7.81 -52.39 10.43
C ASP A 45 7.48 -52.42 11.93
N LYS A 46 6.34 -51.82 12.30
CA LYS A 46 5.88 -51.76 13.70
C LYS A 46 5.53 -53.12 14.30
N ASP A 47 5.23 -54.12 13.47
CA ASP A 47 4.81 -55.46 13.90
C ASP A 47 5.99 -56.42 13.95
N GLY A 48 7.21 -55.91 13.70
CA GLY A 48 8.45 -56.69 13.73
C GLY A 48 8.73 -57.45 12.44
N VAL A 49 8.02 -57.14 11.35
CA VAL A 49 8.17 -57.82 10.06
C VAL A 49 9.17 -57.05 9.19
N PHE A 50 10.14 -57.75 8.61
CA PHE A 50 11.07 -57.14 7.68
C PHE A 50 10.41 -56.86 6.33
N CYS A 51 10.25 -55.59 5.99
CA CYS A 51 9.61 -55.12 4.75
C CYS A 51 10.60 -54.95 3.59
N ALA A 52 11.89 -54.79 3.88
CA ALA A 52 12.94 -54.76 2.87
C ALA A 52 14.25 -55.32 3.43
N VAL A 53 15.00 -56.07 2.62
CA VAL A 53 16.33 -56.59 2.97
C VAL A 53 17.26 -56.37 1.78
N GLY A 54 18.47 -55.89 2.04
CA GLY A 54 19.48 -55.62 1.02
C GLY A 54 20.87 -56.07 1.46
N ASN A 55 21.65 -56.55 0.49
CA ASN A 55 23.08 -56.77 0.68
C ASN A 55 23.83 -55.43 0.53
N ALA A 56 24.75 -55.15 1.44
CA ALA A 56 25.64 -54.00 1.37
C ALA A 56 27.08 -54.48 1.18
N ALA A 57 27.84 -53.80 0.32
CA ALA A 57 29.27 -54.06 0.18
C ALA A 57 29.96 -53.94 1.57
N PRO A 58 30.84 -54.89 1.96
CA PRO A 58 31.45 -54.89 3.28
C PRO A 58 32.13 -53.55 3.60
N SER A 59 31.59 -52.83 4.58
CA SER A 59 32.10 -51.53 5.02
C SER A 59 32.26 -51.51 6.54
N TYR A 60 33.47 -51.23 7.02
CA TYR A 60 33.73 -51.17 8.46
C TYR A 60 33.28 -49.82 9.04
N LYS A 61 32.46 -49.85 10.10
CA LYS A 61 32.10 -48.67 10.88
C LYS A 61 32.92 -48.65 12.16
N PRO A 62 33.99 -47.85 12.26
CA PRO A 62 34.79 -47.76 13.49
C PRO A 62 34.08 -47.00 14.62
N LEU A 63 34.48 -47.30 15.86
CA LEU A 63 34.17 -46.53 17.06
C LEU A 63 35.14 -45.36 17.26
N LEU A 64 34.68 -44.33 17.95
CA LEU A 64 35.53 -43.22 18.39
C LEU A 64 36.74 -43.70 19.23
N THR A 65 36.56 -44.75 20.05
CA THR A 65 37.63 -45.36 20.87
C THR A 65 38.71 -46.06 20.05
N GLN A 66 38.46 -46.35 18.77
CA GLN A 66 39.42 -46.94 17.84
C GLN A 66 40.19 -45.88 17.04
N GLY A 67 40.12 -44.61 17.44
CA GLY A 67 40.91 -43.51 16.87
C GLY A 67 40.33 -42.87 15.61
N THR A 68 39.14 -43.26 15.16
CA THR A 68 38.48 -42.71 13.96
C THR A 68 36.96 -42.74 14.09
N GLY A 69 36.38 -41.88 14.94
CA GLY A 69 34.93 -41.72 15.00
C GLY A 69 34.42 -40.91 13.81
N ARG A 70 33.67 -41.55 12.90
CA ARG A 70 32.99 -40.87 11.78
C ARG A 70 31.48 -41.02 11.87
N ASN A 71 30.74 -39.98 11.48
CA ASN A 71 29.32 -40.10 11.14
C ASN A 71 29.21 -40.84 9.82
N GLN A 72 28.48 -41.95 9.80
CA GLN A 72 28.24 -42.72 8.58
C GLN A 72 26.76 -42.69 8.24
N VAL A 73 26.43 -42.10 7.10
CA VAL A 73 25.07 -42.10 6.56
C VAL A 73 24.89 -43.37 5.73
N VAL A 74 23.91 -44.18 6.10
CA VAL A 74 23.55 -45.40 5.37
C VAL A 74 22.20 -45.17 4.70
N ARG A 75 22.15 -45.41 3.38
CA ARG A 75 20.95 -45.20 2.56
C ARG A 75 20.56 -46.52 1.89
N MET A 76 19.30 -46.92 2.06
CA MET A 76 18.70 -48.04 1.35
C MET A 76 17.70 -47.52 0.32
N HIS A 77 17.93 -47.84 -0.95
CA HIS A 77 17.02 -47.53 -2.05
C HIS A 77 16.08 -48.71 -2.27
N ILE A 78 14.77 -48.47 -2.20
CA ILE A 78 13.73 -49.48 -2.27
C ILE A 78 12.87 -49.15 -3.48
N ILE A 79 12.79 -50.07 -4.44
CA ILE A 79 11.90 -49.92 -5.60
C ILE A 79 10.52 -50.42 -5.20
N THR A 80 9.49 -49.63 -5.47
CA THR A 80 8.09 -49.93 -5.14
C THR A 80 7.24 -49.82 -6.40
N THR A 81 6.17 -50.61 -6.48
CA THR A 81 5.19 -50.55 -7.60
C THR A 81 4.12 -49.47 -7.39
N GLY A 82 4.21 -48.69 -6.30
CA GLY A 82 3.34 -47.56 -6.00
C GLY A 82 3.47 -47.11 -4.54
N THR A 83 3.56 -45.80 -4.30
CA THR A 83 3.77 -45.20 -2.97
C THR A 83 2.47 -44.88 -2.21
N ALA A 84 1.31 -45.24 -2.76
CA ALA A 84 -0.02 -44.83 -2.28
C ALA A 84 -0.41 -45.35 -0.89
N ASN A 85 0.21 -46.43 -0.39
CA ASN A 85 -0.17 -47.07 0.89
C ASN A 85 0.86 -46.86 2.03
N ILE A 86 1.82 -45.95 1.87
CA ILE A 86 2.91 -45.77 2.84
C ILE A 86 2.69 -44.49 3.63
N GLN A 87 2.16 -44.61 4.84
CA GLN A 87 2.04 -43.49 5.78
C GLN A 87 3.35 -43.29 6.56
N LEU A 88 3.95 -42.12 6.35
CA LEU A 88 5.20 -41.70 6.98
C LEU A 88 4.93 -41.14 8.39
N LYS A 89 5.25 -41.89 9.44
CA LYS A 89 5.36 -41.33 10.80
C LYS A 89 6.80 -40.88 11.04
N ILE A 90 7.08 -39.61 10.82
CA ILE A 90 8.30 -38.98 11.34
C ILE A 90 8.01 -38.64 12.81
N ASP A 91 8.87 -39.10 13.73
CA ASP A 91 8.95 -38.54 15.08
C ASP A 91 10.04 -37.46 15.07
N PRO A 92 9.70 -36.16 15.04
CA PRO A 92 10.67 -35.08 14.98
C PRO A 92 11.42 -34.85 16.31
N SER A 93 11.18 -35.64 17.36
CA SER A 93 11.78 -35.43 18.69
C SER A 93 13.08 -36.19 18.97
N VAL A 94 13.50 -37.15 18.13
CA VAL A 94 14.63 -38.06 18.42
C VAL A 94 15.75 -38.07 17.35
N VAL A 95 15.66 -37.25 16.31
CA VAL A 95 16.52 -37.43 15.11
C VAL A 95 17.47 -36.26 14.86
N LEU A 96 18.78 -36.55 14.75
CA LEU A 96 19.76 -35.64 14.13
C LEU A 96 19.33 -35.35 12.68
N ALA A 97 18.86 -34.13 12.41
CA ALA A 97 18.63 -33.64 11.07
C ALA A 97 19.98 -33.51 10.33
N THR A 98 20.04 -33.94 9.07
CA THR A 98 21.21 -33.63 8.23
C THR A 98 21.25 -32.12 8.00
N ARG A 99 22.46 -31.56 7.89
CA ARG A 99 22.63 -30.12 7.58
C ARG A 99 21.86 -29.72 6.31
N GLU A 100 21.92 -30.56 5.28
CA GLU A 100 21.20 -30.36 4.01
C GLU A 100 19.68 -30.28 4.21
N TYR A 101 19.10 -31.13 5.07
CA TYR A 101 17.68 -31.06 5.38
C TYR A 101 17.31 -29.71 6.02
N VAL A 102 18.12 -29.26 6.99
CA VAL A 102 17.90 -27.99 7.67
C VAL A 102 18.03 -26.81 6.69
N ASP A 103 19.09 -26.78 5.88
CA ASP A 103 19.33 -25.71 4.90
C ASP A 103 18.20 -25.62 3.87
N ASN A 104 17.76 -26.75 3.32
CA ASN A 104 16.64 -26.81 2.38
C ASN A 104 15.33 -26.37 3.04
N LYS A 105 15.07 -26.83 4.27
CA LYS A 105 13.84 -26.50 4.98
C LYS A 105 13.77 -25.01 5.32
N ILE A 106 14.87 -24.41 5.74
CA ILE A 106 14.97 -22.97 5.98
C ILE A 106 14.68 -22.21 4.69
N GLN A 107 15.30 -22.61 3.57
CA GLN A 107 15.08 -21.95 2.28
C GLN A 107 13.62 -22.03 1.82
N GLU A 108 12.98 -23.20 1.95
CA GLU A 108 11.56 -23.38 1.63
C GLU A 108 10.64 -22.45 2.43
N GLU A 109 10.87 -22.34 3.75
CA GLU A 109 10.05 -21.48 4.61
C GLU A 109 10.35 -19.98 4.38
N LEU A 110 11.60 -19.60 4.14
CA LEU A 110 11.95 -18.23 3.73
C LEU A 110 11.25 -17.82 2.43
N TYR A 111 11.12 -18.75 1.49
CA TYR A 111 10.40 -18.51 0.23
C TYR A 111 8.89 -18.34 0.39
N LYS A 112 8.30 -18.73 1.51
CA LYS A 112 6.89 -18.48 1.81
C LYS A 112 6.65 -17.11 2.45
N LEU A 113 7.69 -16.44 2.94
CA LEU A 113 7.54 -15.08 3.46
C LEU A 113 7.05 -14.16 2.35
N ASP A 114 6.17 -13.23 2.70
CA ASP A 114 5.59 -12.31 1.74
C ASP A 114 6.57 -11.24 1.25
N HIS A 115 7.56 -10.88 2.08
CA HIS A 115 8.67 -10.06 1.63
C HIS A 115 9.61 -10.86 0.75
N LYS A 116 9.66 -10.51 -0.53
CA LYS A 116 10.49 -11.16 -1.53
C LYS A 116 11.82 -10.44 -1.70
N GLN A 117 12.78 -11.18 -2.24
CA GLN A 117 14.02 -10.58 -2.74
C GLN A 117 13.67 -9.53 -3.80
N SER A 118 14.42 -8.42 -3.77
CA SER A 118 14.25 -7.28 -4.66
C SER A 118 14.31 -7.71 -6.14
N ALA A 119 13.51 -7.05 -6.97
CA ALA A 119 13.65 -7.13 -8.41
C ALA A 119 14.60 -6.03 -8.88
N ARG A 120 15.46 -6.33 -9.84
CA ARG A 120 16.31 -5.31 -10.46
C ARG A 120 15.46 -4.31 -11.22
N LEU A 121 14.48 -4.79 -11.98
CA LEU A 121 13.64 -3.98 -12.88
C LEU A 121 12.17 -4.38 -12.73
N ALA A 122 11.27 -3.47 -13.09
CA ALA A 122 9.84 -3.77 -13.21
C ALA A 122 9.31 -3.34 -14.57
N THR A 123 8.31 -4.05 -15.07
CA THR A 123 7.68 -3.68 -16.35
C THR A 123 6.98 -2.32 -16.25
N THR A 124 6.84 -1.67 -17.41
CA THR A 124 5.98 -0.49 -17.63
C THR A 124 4.94 -0.75 -18.72
N THR A 125 5.11 -1.84 -19.49
CA THR A 125 4.24 -2.28 -20.57
C THR A 125 4.29 -3.81 -20.69
N ASN A 126 3.40 -4.39 -21.48
CA ASN A 126 3.45 -5.82 -21.82
C ASN A 126 4.76 -6.19 -22.53
N ILE A 127 5.39 -7.29 -22.12
CA ILE A 127 6.64 -7.81 -22.70
C ILE A 127 6.49 -9.27 -23.17
N LYS A 128 7.51 -9.79 -23.86
CA LYS A 128 7.63 -11.23 -24.10
C LYS A 128 8.44 -11.84 -22.97
N LEU A 129 7.99 -12.95 -22.38
CA LEU A 129 8.73 -13.66 -21.32
C LEU A 129 9.81 -14.59 -21.88
N THR A 130 10.61 -14.08 -22.81
CA THR A 130 11.73 -14.79 -23.44
C THR A 130 12.76 -13.81 -23.98
N GLY A 131 14.03 -14.22 -24.01
CA GLY A 131 15.12 -13.42 -24.55
C GLY A 131 15.55 -12.26 -23.64
N LEU A 132 16.75 -11.74 -23.89
CA LEU A 132 17.25 -10.55 -23.22
C LEU A 132 16.78 -9.32 -23.97
N GLN A 133 16.08 -8.42 -23.28
CA GLN A 133 15.41 -7.24 -23.85
C GLN A 133 15.50 -6.05 -22.91
N LYS A 134 15.00 -4.89 -23.33
CA LYS A 134 14.89 -3.72 -22.45
C LYS A 134 13.63 -3.78 -21.60
N VAL A 135 13.78 -3.51 -20.30
CA VAL A 135 12.68 -3.33 -19.34
C VAL A 135 12.95 -2.00 -18.62
N ASP A 136 11.98 -1.08 -18.70
CA ASP A 136 12.06 0.25 -18.08
C ASP A 136 13.35 1.05 -18.42
N GLY A 137 13.74 1.01 -19.70
CA GLY A 137 14.93 1.71 -20.22
C GLY A 137 16.23 0.92 -20.15
N GLU A 138 16.33 -0.06 -19.25
CA GLU A 138 17.54 -0.86 -19.00
C GLU A 138 17.50 -2.23 -19.69
N THR A 139 18.63 -2.71 -20.20
CA THR A 139 18.72 -4.06 -20.78
C THR A 139 18.87 -5.09 -19.66
N VAL A 140 18.03 -6.14 -19.68
CA VAL A 140 18.16 -7.27 -18.75
C VAL A 140 19.30 -8.19 -19.18
N VAL A 141 20.03 -8.73 -18.21
CA VAL A 141 21.02 -9.80 -18.40
C VAL A 141 20.48 -11.13 -17.85
N ALA A 142 21.04 -12.24 -18.30
CA ALA A 142 20.60 -13.56 -17.84
C ALA A 142 20.84 -13.69 -16.33
N GLY A 143 19.81 -14.11 -15.59
CA GLY A 143 19.82 -14.15 -14.14
C GLY A 143 19.16 -12.95 -13.47
N ASP A 144 18.90 -11.86 -14.20
CA ASP A 144 18.22 -10.70 -13.62
C ASP A 144 16.82 -11.03 -13.16
N ARG A 145 16.46 -10.47 -12.01
CA ARG A 145 15.13 -10.60 -11.45
C ARG A 145 14.27 -9.43 -11.89
N VAL A 146 13.11 -9.74 -12.48
CA VAL A 146 12.20 -8.75 -13.03
C VAL A 146 10.81 -8.92 -12.44
N LEU A 147 10.24 -7.84 -11.90
CA LEU A 147 8.82 -7.76 -11.57
C LEU A 147 8.03 -7.54 -12.86
N VAL A 148 7.34 -8.59 -13.31
CA VAL A 148 6.44 -8.54 -14.44
C VAL A 148 5.04 -8.27 -13.90
N LYS A 149 4.52 -7.06 -14.11
CA LYS A 149 3.21 -6.64 -13.58
C LYS A 149 2.25 -6.07 -14.64
N ASP A 150 2.70 -5.90 -15.88
CA ASP A 150 1.93 -5.27 -16.96
C ASP A 150 1.67 -6.21 -18.15
N GLN A 151 1.61 -7.54 -17.92
CA GLN A 151 1.21 -8.47 -18.97
C GLN A 151 -0.25 -8.25 -19.38
N LYS A 152 -0.53 -8.45 -20.67
CA LYS A 152 -1.91 -8.43 -21.19
C LYS A 152 -2.78 -9.51 -20.56
N SER A 153 -2.19 -10.68 -20.27
CA SER A 153 -2.84 -11.70 -19.45
C SER A 153 -2.28 -11.61 -18.03
N ALA A 154 -3.04 -11.01 -17.11
CA ALA A 154 -2.57 -10.76 -15.75
C ALA A 154 -2.17 -12.02 -14.96
N LYS A 155 -2.59 -13.22 -15.39
CA LYS A 155 -2.13 -14.49 -14.80
C LYS A 155 -0.64 -14.79 -15.06
N GLU A 156 -0.06 -14.13 -16.06
CA GLU A 156 1.36 -14.18 -16.41
C GLU A 156 2.20 -13.15 -15.63
N ASN A 157 1.56 -12.27 -14.85
CA ASN A 157 2.30 -11.38 -13.95
C ASN A 157 2.99 -12.20 -12.84
N GLY A 158 3.99 -11.61 -12.19
CA GLY A 158 4.75 -12.20 -11.10
C GLY A 158 6.24 -11.85 -11.18
N LEU A 159 7.05 -12.54 -10.38
CA LEU A 159 8.51 -12.36 -10.35
C LEU A 159 9.18 -13.39 -11.24
N TYR A 160 10.03 -12.92 -12.14
CA TYR A 160 10.69 -13.75 -13.15
C TYR A 160 12.21 -13.59 -13.10
N ILE A 161 12.91 -14.62 -13.57
CA ILE A 161 14.35 -14.62 -13.84
C ILE A 161 14.55 -14.56 -15.35
N ALA A 162 15.16 -13.47 -15.82
CA ALA A 162 15.47 -13.23 -17.22
C ALA A 162 16.50 -14.24 -17.75
N SER A 163 16.34 -14.61 -19.02
CA SER A 163 17.18 -15.60 -19.70
C SER A 163 17.20 -15.31 -21.20
N THR A 164 18.17 -15.90 -21.92
CA THR A 164 18.19 -15.89 -23.39
C THR A 164 17.06 -16.73 -23.99
N GLY A 165 16.60 -17.74 -23.26
CA GLY A 165 15.40 -18.53 -23.59
C GLY A 165 14.15 -18.03 -22.85
N ALA A 166 13.20 -18.95 -22.62
CA ALA A 166 12.02 -18.64 -21.82
C ALA A 166 12.40 -18.22 -20.40
N TRP A 167 11.75 -17.18 -19.91
CA TRP A 167 11.92 -16.73 -18.53
C TRP A 167 11.14 -17.65 -17.60
N ARG A 168 11.72 -17.95 -16.45
CA ARG A 168 11.08 -18.77 -15.41
C ARG A 168 10.64 -17.88 -14.26
N ARG A 169 9.59 -18.28 -13.54
CA ARG A 169 9.24 -17.63 -12.27
C ARG A 169 10.42 -17.76 -11.30
N ALA A 170 10.58 -16.77 -10.43
CA ALA A 170 11.62 -16.80 -9.43
C ALA A 170 11.35 -17.90 -8.39
N PRO A 171 12.38 -18.59 -7.85
CA PRO A 171 12.19 -19.73 -6.96
C PRO A 171 11.40 -19.46 -5.66
N ASP A 172 11.36 -18.20 -5.21
CA ASP A 172 10.59 -17.71 -4.06
C ASP A 172 9.18 -17.22 -4.42
N ALA A 173 8.76 -17.40 -5.69
CA ALA A 173 7.48 -16.98 -6.24
C ALA A 173 7.00 -17.91 -7.39
N ASP A 174 7.36 -19.20 -7.34
CA ASP A 174 7.09 -20.21 -8.37
C ASP A 174 5.92 -21.17 -8.05
N SER A 175 5.25 -20.98 -6.90
CA SER A 175 4.08 -21.75 -6.48
C SER A 175 3.10 -20.89 -5.69
N GLY A 176 1.81 -21.29 -5.67
CA GLY A 176 0.77 -20.57 -4.92
C GLY A 176 1.02 -20.50 -3.41
N ALA A 177 1.73 -21.48 -2.84
CA ALA A 177 2.13 -21.45 -1.44
C ALA A 177 3.16 -20.36 -1.11
N LYS A 178 3.86 -19.83 -2.12
CA LYS A 178 4.86 -18.77 -2.00
C LYS A 178 4.34 -17.42 -2.49
N VAL A 179 3.14 -17.37 -3.05
CA VAL A 179 2.55 -16.15 -3.63
C VAL A 179 1.20 -15.92 -2.98
N THR A 180 1.14 -14.97 -2.05
CA THR A 180 -0.08 -14.59 -1.34
C THR A 180 -0.46 -13.13 -1.65
N SER A 181 -1.68 -12.72 -1.32
CA SER A 181 -2.16 -11.31 -1.42
C SER A 181 -1.36 -10.30 -0.55
N ALA A 182 -0.39 -10.75 0.23
CA ALA A 182 0.49 -9.87 0.99
C ALA A 182 1.90 -9.78 0.38
N LEU A 183 2.19 -10.48 -0.73
CA LEU A 183 3.51 -10.48 -1.35
C LEU A 183 3.96 -9.05 -1.67
N VAL A 184 5.13 -8.67 -1.14
CA VAL A 184 5.77 -7.36 -1.34
C VAL A 184 7.16 -7.54 -1.96
N VAL A 185 7.49 -6.67 -2.91
CA VAL A 185 8.80 -6.65 -3.58
C VAL A 185 9.23 -5.21 -3.89
N SER A 186 10.50 -4.91 -3.65
CA SER A 186 11.14 -3.66 -4.06
C SER A 186 11.76 -3.76 -5.46
N VAL A 187 11.91 -2.62 -6.13
CA VAL A 187 12.49 -2.46 -7.47
C VAL A 187 13.70 -1.55 -7.35
N GLU A 188 14.85 -2.00 -7.83
CA GLU A 188 16.15 -1.33 -7.61
C GLU A 188 16.50 -0.30 -8.68
N GLN A 189 16.12 -0.55 -9.94
CA GLN A 189 16.58 0.22 -11.09
C GLN A 189 15.42 0.44 -12.09
N GLY A 190 15.68 1.30 -13.07
CA GLY A 190 14.75 1.63 -14.14
C GLY A 190 14.57 3.15 -14.30
N THR A 191 13.97 3.56 -15.41
CA THR A 191 13.71 4.98 -15.69
C THR A 191 12.50 5.48 -14.90
N VAL A 192 11.46 4.65 -14.75
CA VAL A 192 10.18 5.01 -14.14
C VAL A 192 9.97 4.30 -12.80
N GLN A 193 10.43 3.06 -12.68
CA GLN A 193 10.09 2.15 -11.59
C GLN A 193 11.22 1.96 -10.57
N ALA A 194 12.34 2.67 -10.72
CA ALA A 194 13.41 2.67 -9.72
C ALA A 194 12.91 3.10 -8.35
N ASP A 195 13.47 2.50 -7.31
CA ASP A 195 13.19 2.80 -5.89
C ASP A 195 11.70 2.64 -5.50
N THR A 196 10.96 1.78 -6.23
CA THR A 196 9.56 1.47 -5.93
C THR A 196 9.42 0.18 -5.11
N ILE A 197 8.28 0.04 -4.44
CA ILE A 197 7.81 -1.14 -3.72
C ILE A 197 6.40 -1.44 -4.23
N TRP A 198 6.15 -2.70 -4.54
CA TRP A 198 4.89 -3.21 -5.07
C TRP A 198 4.35 -4.32 -4.18
N GLN A 199 3.04 -4.27 -3.93
CA GLN A 199 2.29 -5.30 -3.23
C GLN A 199 1.35 -6.00 -4.22
N LEU A 200 1.30 -7.32 -4.19
CA LEU A 200 0.25 -8.09 -4.85
C LEU A 200 -1.06 -7.87 -4.10
N THR A 201 -2.16 -7.48 -4.75
CA THR A 201 -3.46 -7.21 -4.11
C THR A 201 -4.55 -8.15 -4.63
N THR A 202 -4.16 -9.32 -5.14
CA THR A 202 -5.10 -10.35 -5.61
C THR A 202 -5.62 -11.12 -4.42
N ASP A 203 -6.92 -11.00 -4.15
CA ASP A 203 -7.59 -11.73 -3.08
C ASP A 203 -7.83 -13.21 -3.43
N ASP A 204 -8.20 -13.99 -2.41
CA ASP A 204 -8.45 -15.44 -2.47
C ASP A 204 -7.22 -16.32 -2.77
N VAL A 205 -7.47 -17.62 -2.97
CA VAL A 205 -6.43 -18.62 -3.24
C VAL A 205 -5.81 -18.37 -4.61
N ILE A 206 -4.47 -18.30 -4.63
CA ILE A 206 -3.70 -18.02 -5.85
C ILE A 206 -3.20 -19.32 -6.48
N GLU A 207 -3.71 -19.63 -7.68
CA GLU A 207 -3.18 -20.67 -8.57
C GLU A 207 -2.38 -20.01 -9.70
N LEU A 208 -1.06 -20.20 -9.70
CA LEU A 208 -0.19 -19.56 -10.70
C LEU A 208 -0.52 -20.01 -12.12
N ASN A 209 -0.46 -19.06 -13.06
CA ASN A 209 -0.83 -19.22 -14.47
C ASN A 209 -2.34 -19.42 -14.72
N THR A 210 -3.16 -19.42 -13.67
CA THR A 210 -4.63 -19.46 -13.74
C THR A 210 -5.22 -18.15 -13.18
N THR A 211 -4.92 -17.84 -11.91
CA THR A 211 -5.40 -16.63 -11.21
C THR A 211 -4.71 -15.38 -11.77
N ALA A 212 -5.48 -14.33 -12.05
CA ALA A 212 -4.95 -13.03 -12.45
C ALA A 212 -4.22 -12.34 -11.28
N LEU A 213 -2.96 -11.94 -11.49
CA LEU A 213 -2.14 -11.30 -10.47
C LEU A 213 -2.05 -9.79 -10.70
N THR A 214 -2.58 -9.01 -9.76
CA THR A 214 -2.62 -7.54 -9.82
C THR A 214 -1.69 -6.95 -8.78
N PHE A 215 -0.68 -6.19 -9.22
CA PHE A 215 0.23 -5.50 -8.32
C PHE A 215 -0.14 -4.03 -8.20
N ARG A 216 -0.11 -3.51 -6.97
CA ARG A 216 -0.25 -2.09 -6.66
C ARG A 216 1.06 -1.54 -6.11
N GLN A 217 1.46 -0.37 -6.60
CA GLN A 217 2.59 0.36 -6.04
C GLN A 217 2.23 0.87 -4.64
N VAL A 218 3.06 0.56 -3.65
CA VAL A 218 2.91 0.99 -2.25
C VAL A 218 3.99 1.98 -1.82
N THR A 219 4.85 2.40 -2.75
CA THR A 219 5.84 3.47 -2.57
C THR A 219 5.22 4.82 -2.91
N GLN A 220 5.27 5.74 -1.95
CA GLN A 220 5.11 7.19 -2.09
C GLN A 220 4.10 7.70 -3.13
N ASN A 221 2.85 7.25 -3.05
CA ASN A 221 1.68 8.08 -3.39
C ASN A 221 0.66 8.17 -2.24
N ASP A 222 0.91 7.46 -1.13
CA ASP A 222 0.13 7.52 0.12
C ASP A 222 0.95 8.12 1.29
N ALA A 223 1.99 8.91 1.00
CA ALA A 223 2.47 9.87 1.99
C ALA A 223 1.35 10.90 2.25
N PRO A 224 1.08 11.32 3.50
CA PRO A 224 0.10 12.37 3.74
C PRO A 224 0.51 13.58 2.90
N ARG A 225 -0.33 13.93 1.90
CA ARG A 225 -0.15 15.15 1.11
C ARG A 225 0.13 16.28 2.09
N ARG A 226 1.27 16.97 1.92
CA ARG A 226 1.56 18.14 2.76
C ARG A 226 0.35 19.07 2.69
N LEU A 227 -0.10 19.55 3.85
CA LEU A 227 -1.17 20.53 3.90
C LEU A 227 -0.73 21.80 3.15
N ALA A 228 -1.61 22.29 2.28
CA ALA A 228 -1.41 23.54 1.60
C ALA A 228 -1.32 24.69 2.61
N THR A 229 -0.45 25.67 2.35
CA THR A 229 -0.46 26.97 3.02
C THR A 229 -1.62 27.83 2.52
N GLN A 230 -2.00 28.87 3.25
CA GLN A 230 -3.11 29.73 2.83
C GLN A 230 -2.84 30.38 1.47
N SER A 231 -1.61 30.84 1.22
CA SER A 231 -1.20 31.42 -0.06
C SER A 231 -1.29 30.43 -1.23
N GLU A 232 -1.03 29.14 -0.98
CA GLU A 232 -1.15 28.09 -2.01
C GLU A 232 -2.63 27.81 -2.35
N VAL A 233 -3.51 27.83 -1.34
CA VAL A 233 -4.96 27.68 -1.52
C VAL A 233 -5.54 28.89 -2.27
N ASP A 234 -5.14 30.11 -1.89
CA ASP A 234 -5.60 31.34 -2.54
C ASP A 234 -5.12 31.42 -4.01
N ALA A 235 -3.93 30.88 -4.32
CA ALA A 235 -3.40 30.85 -5.69
C ALA A 235 -4.08 29.81 -6.60
N GLY A 236 -4.55 28.69 -6.04
CA GLY A 236 -5.30 27.66 -6.77
C GLY A 236 -4.53 26.96 -7.91
N LYS A 237 -3.20 26.83 -7.80
CA LYS A 237 -2.32 26.33 -8.89
C LYS A 237 -1.83 24.89 -8.75
N LEU A 238 -1.98 24.28 -7.57
CA LEU A 238 -1.33 23.01 -7.23
C LEU A 238 -2.35 21.89 -7.07
N ASP A 239 -2.17 20.79 -7.80
CA ASP A 239 -2.95 19.55 -7.64
C ASP A 239 -2.29 18.55 -6.66
N THR A 240 -1.10 18.89 -6.17
CA THR A 240 -0.20 18.00 -5.41
C THR A 240 -0.32 18.13 -3.89
N VAL A 241 -1.17 19.02 -3.39
CA VAL A 241 -1.34 19.30 -1.96
C VAL A 241 -2.76 18.99 -1.49
N ALA A 242 -2.97 18.91 -0.17
CA ALA A 242 -4.30 18.74 0.43
C ALA A 242 -4.74 20.02 1.16
N VAL A 243 -6.02 20.37 1.05
CA VAL A 243 -6.62 21.50 1.76
C VAL A 243 -7.15 21.03 3.11
N SER A 244 -6.85 21.76 4.19
CA SER A 244 -7.39 21.50 5.53
C SER A 244 -8.66 22.31 5.80
N PRO A 245 -9.53 21.91 6.74
CA PRO A 245 -10.66 22.74 7.18
C PRO A 245 -10.24 24.16 7.62
N LYS A 246 -9.04 24.32 8.21
CA LYS A 246 -8.50 25.63 8.62
C LYS A 246 -8.25 26.54 7.42
N THR A 247 -7.57 26.03 6.40
CA THR A 247 -7.28 26.79 5.17
C THR A 247 -8.52 27.03 4.32
N MET A 248 -9.52 26.13 4.44
CA MET A 248 -10.81 26.29 3.76
C MET A 248 -11.69 27.35 4.46
N ARG A 249 -11.63 27.45 5.78
CA ARG A 249 -12.41 28.42 6.58
C ARG A 249 -11.72 29.77 6.73
N TRP A 250 -10.45 29.92 6.36
CA TRP A 250 -9.73 31.18 6.52
C TRP A 250 -10.40 32.31 5.73
N GLY A 251 -10.79 33.37 6.43
CA GLY A 251 -11.56 34.48 5.86
C GLY A 251 -13.08 34.28 5.88
N PHE A 252 -13.63 33.13 6.29
CA PHE A 252 -15.07 32.98 6.48
C PHE A 252 -15.50 33.42 7.88
N ALA A 253 -16.36 34.44 7.96
CA ALA A 253 -16.95 34.89 9.21
C ALA A 253 -18.38 35.40 8.97
N THR A 254 -19.27 35.20 9.95
CA THR A 254 -20.66 35.68 9.86
C THR A 254 -21.11 36.31 11.17
N ALA A 255 -21.95 37.32 11.06
CA ALA A 255 -22.72 37.90 12.15
C ALA A 255 -24.17 38.04 11.68
N LEU A 256 -25.05 37.14 12.15
CA LEU A 256 -26.42 37.01 11.65
C LEU A 256 -27.46 37.66 12.57
N HIS A 257 -27.25 38.94 12.88
CA HIS A 257 -28.23 39.77 13.60
C HIS A 257 -28.76 40.90 12.70
N SER A 258 -29.60 41.78 13.25
CA SER A 258 -30.29 42.84 12.49
C SER A 258 -29.34 43.79 11.73
N ASN A 259 -28.11 43.92 12.22
CA ASN A 259 -27.02 44.70 11.59
C ASN A 259 -25.82 43.77 11.39
N GLY A 260 -25.84 42.95 10.35
CA GLY A 260 -24.96 41.80 10.23
C GLY A 260 -24.05 41.82 8.99
N TYR A 261 -23.25 40.77 8.87
CA TYR A 261 -22.37 40.57 7.72
C TYR A 261 -22.07 39.10 7.44
N ILE A 262 -21.62 38.83 6.21
CA ILE A 262 -20.97 37.61 5.76
C ILE A 262 -19.66 38.01 5.07
N ILE A 263 -18.54 37.48 5.57
CA ILE A 263 -17.22 37.55 4.94
C ILE A 263 -16.98 36.20 4.24
N PHE A 264 -16.70 36.24 2.94
CA PHE A 264 -16.31 35.06 2.17
C PHE A 264 -14.82 34.76 2.37
N PRO A 265 -14.40 33.48 2.28
CA PRO A 265 -13.01 33.09 2.40
C PRO A 265 -12.06 33.87 1.46
N SER A 266 -10.80 34.00 1.87
CA SER A 266 -9.78 34.71 1.08
C SER A 266 -9.57 34.09 -0.31
N TRP A 267 -9.66 32.77 -0.41
CA TRP A 267 -9.55 32.02 -1.67
C TRP A 267 -10.77 32.20 -2.60
N LEU A 268 -11.87 32.80 -2.13
CA LEU A 268 -12.99 33.26 -2.97
C LEU A 268 -12.92 34.78 -3.26
N GLY A 269 -11.77 35.41 -3.02
CA GLY A 269 -11.57 36.84 -3.26
C GLY A 269 -12.01 37.76 -2.12
N GLY A 270 -12.40 37.20 -0.97
CA GLY A 270 -12.66 37.97 0.25
C GLY A 270 -13.86 38.90 0.19
N LEU A 271 -14.87 38.60 -0.63
CA LEU A 271 -16.10 39.39 -0.72
C LEU A 271 -16.75 39.53 0.66
N ILE A 272 -17.21 40.73 0.98
CA ILE A 272 -17.94 41.03 2.20
C ILE A 272 -19.32 41.56 1.81
N ILE A 273 -20.36 40.94 2.39
CA ILE A 273 -21.74 41.37 2.29
C ILE A 273 -22.16 41.85 3.67
N GLN A 274 -22.63 43.09 3.79
CA GLN A 274 -23.09 43.66 5.06
C GLN A 274 -24.50 44.19 4.92
N TRP A 275 -25.29 44.11 5.98
CA TRP A 275 -26.63 44.70 6.02
C TRP A 275 -26.91 45.35 7.35
N THR A 276 -27.86 46.27 7.33
CA THR A 276 -28.20 47.10 8.49
C THR A 276 -29.60 47.63 8.33
N ARG A 277 -30.23 47.85 9.48
CA ARG A 277 -31.54 48.44 9.60
C ARG A 277 -31.49 49.60 10.58
N ASN A 278 -32.03 50.74 10.19
CA ASN A 278 -32.15 51.88 11.08
C ASN A 278 -33.25 52.84 10.58
N VAL A 279 -33.32 54.01 11.20
CA VAL A 279 -34.23 55.09 10.85
C VAL A 279 -33.46 56.34 10.46
N ILE A 280 -34.01 57.09 9.52
CA ILE A 280 -33.68 58.50 9.28
C ILE A 280 -34.70 59.30 10.11
N PRO A 281 -34.25 60.04 11.14
CA PRO A 281 -35.14 60.85 11.96
C PRO A 281 -35.81 61.94 11.13
N GLU A 282 -37.01 62.33 11.56
CA GLU A 282 -37.67 63.53 11.05
C GLU A 282 -36.75 64.76 11.22
N GLY A 283 -36.64 65.58 10.18
CA GLY A 283 -35.79 66.78 10.16
C GLY A 283 -34.31 66.53 9.90
N ALA A 284 -33.85 65.28 9.77
CA ALA A 284 -32.44 64.97 9.49
C ALA A 284 -32.13 65.09 7.99
N ASP A 285 -31.36 66.11 7.59
CA ASP A 285 -31.01 66.35 6.19
C ASP A 285 -29.99 65.30 5.67
N GLU A 286 -29.08 64.86 6.53
CA GLU A 286 -28.11 63.79 6.26
C GLU A 286 -28.01 62.82 7.45
N VAL A 287 -27.84 61.53 7.16
CA VAL A 287 -27.64 60.49 8.17
C VAL A 287 -26.44 59.64 7.81
N HIS A 288 -25.53 59.49 8.77
CA HIS A 288 -24.40 58.58 8.69
C HIS A 288 -24.82 57.18 9.10
N VAL A 289 -24.65 56.24 8.18
CA VAL A 289 -24.95 54.84 8.41
C VAL A 289 -23.65 54.06 8.54
N ASN A 290 -23.38 53.60 9.76
CA ASN A 290 -22.19 52.80 10.07
C ASN A 290 -22.40 51.35 9.63
N LEU A 291 -21.43 50.82 8.89
CA LEU A 291 -21.36 49.38 8.60
C LEU A 291 -20.98 48.62 9.88
N PRO A 292 -21.45 47.37 10.06
CA PRO A 292 -21.03 46.51 11.16
C PRO A 292 -19.51 46.35 11.27
N ILE A 293 -18.83 46.28 10.12
CA ILE A 293 -17.37 46.31 10.01
C ILE A 293 -16.95 47.21 8.85
N ALA A 294 -15.75 47.81 8.94
CA ALA A 294 -15.18 48.50 7.79
C ALA A 294 -14.73 47.49 6.72
N PHE A 295 -14.98 47.79 5.44
CA PHE A 295 -14.37 47.05 4.34
C PHE A 295 -12.85 47.25 4.36
N PRO A 296 -12.03 46.18 4.40
CA PRO A 296 -10.59 46.32 4.52
C PRO A 296 -9.92 47.06 3.36
N ASN A 297 -10.44 46.93 2.13
CA ASN A 297 -9.76 47.40 0.92
C ASN A 297 -10.62 48.33 0.06
N SER A 298 -11.86 47.94 -0.23
CA SER A 298 -12.69 48.63 -1.22
C SER A 298 -14.18 48.44 -0.99
N TYR A 299 -14.92 49.52 -1.15
CA TYR A 299 -16.37 49.54 -1.24
C TYR A 299 -16.81 49.35 -2.69
N PHE A 300 -17.76 48.45 -2.96
CA PHE A 300 -18.27 48.21 -4.32
C PHE A 300 -19.60 48.88 -4.60
N GLY A 301 -20.53 48.85 -3.63
CA GLY A 301 -21.87 49.38 -3.86
C GLY A 301 -22.83 49.05 -2.73
N CYS A 302 -23.99 49.70 -2.75
CA CYS A 302 -25.10 49.38 -1.85
C CYS A 302 -26.43 49.46 -2.56
N SER A 303 -27.40 48.74 -2.01
CA SER A 303 -28.82 48.91 -2.30
C SER A 303 -29.54 49.28 -1.02
N ILE A 304 -30.51 50.19 -1.13
CA ILE A 304 -31.33 50.66 -0.01
C ILE A 304 -32.81 50.43 -0.33
N SER A 305 -33.53 49.91 0.64
CA SER A 305 -34.98 49.77 0.63
C SER A 305 -35.54 50.55 1.80
N THR A 306 -36.55 51.37 1.55
CA THR A 306 -37.11 52.29 2.55
C THR A 306 -38.60 52.14 2.70
N SER A 307 -39.11 52.43 3.89
CA SER A 307 -40.54 52.54 4.17
C SER A 307 -40.84 53.77 5.01
N SER A 308 -41.83 54.54 4.57
CA SER A 308 -42.27 55.79 5.20
C SER A 308 -43.75 56.00 4.92
N ALA A 309 -44.42 56.78 5.78
CA ALA A 309 -45.83 57.12 5.60
C ALA A 309 -46.06 58.09 4.42
N ASN A 310 -45.05 58.89 4.07
CA ASN A 310 -45.06 59.84 2.95
C ASN A 310 -43.97 59.50 1.93
N ALA A 311 -44.08 60.02 0.71
CA ALA A 311 -43.05 59.87 -0.31
C ALA A 311 -41.79 60.67 0.06
N VAL A 312 -40.67 59.97 0.26
CA VAL A 312 -39.35 60.54 0.52
C VAL A 312 -38.36 60.02 -0.51
N SER A 313 -37.58 60.92 -1.12
CA SER A 313 -36.47 60.54 -2.00
C SER A 313 -35.21 60.35 -1.17
N ILE A 314 -34.50 59.24 -1.38
CA ILE A 314 -33.25 58.95 -0.68
C ILE A 314 -32.14 58.73 -1.70
N ASN A 315 -31.04 59.44 -1.51
CA ASN A 315 -29.85 59.31 -2.32
C ASN A 315 -28.65 58.94 -1.46
N ARG A 316 -27.77 58.10 -2.02
CA ARG A 316 -26.44 57.87 -1.46
C ARG A 316 -25.57 59.09 -1.75
N TYR A 317 -25.40 59.96 -0.76
CA TYR A 317 -24.66 61.21 -0.91
C TYR A 317 -23.15 60.99 -0.93
N ASN A 318 -22.63 60.20 0.01
CA ASN A 318 -21.21 59.85 0.09
C ASN A 318 -21.00 58.45 0.69
N HIS A 319 -19.78 57.93 0.63
CA HIS A 319 -19.42 56.65 1.23
C HIS A 319 -17.97 56.63 1.69
N SER A 320 -17.68 55.69 2.58
CA SER A 320 -16.36 55.35 3.06
C SER A 320 -16.27 53.84 3.23
N LEU A 321 -15.10 53.34 3.64
CA LEU A 321 -14.95 51.92 3.99
C LEU A 321 -15.80 51.52 5.21
N SER A 322 -16.16 52.45 6.08
CA SER A 322 -16.86 52.18 7.35
C SER A 322 -18.35 52.53 7.34
N GLY A 323 -18.85 53.12 6.26
CA GLY A 323 -20.21 53.67 6.28
C GLY A 323 -20.61 54.39 5.02
N VAL A 324 -21.91 54.69 4.95
CA VAL A 324 -22.56 55.41 3.85
C VAL A 324 -23.29 56.61 4.42
N VAL A 325 -23.21 57.75 3.73
CA VAL A 325 -24.01 58.94 4.06
C VAL A 325 -25.24 58.95 3.17
N LEU A 326 -26.41 58.93 3.80
CA LEU A 326 -27.70 59.04 3.14
C LEU A 326 -28.21 60.47 3.24
N GLN A 327 -28.73 60.99 2.14
CA GLN A 327 -29.48 62.25 2.12
C GLN A 327 -30.93 61.94 1.77
N ALA A 328 -31.84 62.34 2.65
CA ALA A 328 -33.28 62.13 2.49
C ALA A 328 -33.99 63.46 2.26
N ARG A 329 -34.95 63.51 1.33
CA ARG A 329 -35.69 64.73 0.99
C ARG A 329 -37.17 64.44 0.82
N SER A 330 -38.00 65.23 1.49
CA SER A 330 -39.44 65.29 1.24
C SER A 330 -39.76 66.42 0.28
N LEU A 331 -40.77 66.21 -0.57
CA LEU A 331 -41.30 67.27 -1.43
C LEU A 331 -42.32 68.09 -0.63
N SER A 332 -42.13 69.41 -0.61
CA SER A 332 -43.08 70.37 -0.03
C SER A 332 -43.52 71.41 -1.06
N SER A 333 -44.58 72.15 -0.75
CA SER A 333 -45.04 73.29 -1.56
C SER A 333 -43.97 74.38 -1.74
N SER A 334 -42.97 74.45 -0.84
CA SER A 334 -41.82 75.36 -0.88
C SER A 334 -40.54 74.74 -1.49
N GLY A 335 -40.59 73.50 -2.00
CA GLY A 335 -39.43 72.80 -2.57
C GLY A 335 -38.97 71.57 -1.79
N LEU A 336 -37.75 71.11 -2.04
CA LEU A 336 -37.13 69.97 -1.35
C LEU A 336 -36.62 70.40 0.04
N LYS A 337 -37.05 69.72 1.09
CA LYS A 337 -36.62 69.94 2.47
C LYS A 337 -36.20 68.64 3.13
N ALA A 338 -35.57 68.74 4.30
CA ALA A 338 -35.33 67.62 5.20
C ALA A 338 -36.64 66.82 5.43
N PRO A 339 -36.56 65.50 5.67
CA PRO A 339 -37.73 64.65 5.73
C PRO A 339 -38.69 65.11 6.82
N ASP A 340 -39.97 65.20 6.48
CA ASP A 340 -41.06 65.62 7.37
C ASP A 340 -41.71 64.44 8.12
N VAL A 341 -41.20 63.23 7.92
CA VAL A 341 -41.57 62.01 8.62
C VAL A 341 -40.34 61.16 8.88
N GLN A 342 -40.39 60.31 9.89
CA GLN A 342 -39.39 59.27 10.07
C GLN A 342 -39.41 58.27 8.90
N VAL A 343 -38.24 57.91 8.38
CA VAL A 343 -38.09 56.90 7.32
C VAL A 343 -37.32 55.70 7.84
N PHE A 344 -37.91 54.52 7.77
CA PHE A 344 -37.22 53.27 8.06
C PHE A 344 -36.44 52.84 6.82
N PHE A 345 -35.25 52.29 7.02
CA PHE A 345 -34.48 51.71 5.92
C PHE A 345 -33.85 50.38 6.30
N GLU A 346 -33.71 49.53 5.29
CA GLU A 346 -32.81 48.39 5.27
C GLU A 346 -31.82 48.61 4.13
N PHE A 347 -30.52 48.48 4.41
CA PHE A 347 -29.51 48.55 3.35
C PHE A 347 -28.68 47.27 3.32
N ILE A 348 -28.21 46.94 2.12
CA ILE A 348 -27.18 45.92 1.87
C ILE A 348 -26.01 46.55 1.12
N CYS A 349 -24.79 46.29 1.58
CA CYS A 349 -23.54 46.79 1.01
C CYS A 349 -22.63 45.62 0.62
N LEU A 350 -21.87 45.83 -0.46
CA LEU A 350 -20.86 44.90 -0.96
C LEU A 350 -19.49 45.60 -0.97
N GLY A 351 -18.45 44.85 -0.62
CA GLY A 351 -17.06 45.33 -0.64
C GLY A 351 -16.09 44.20 -0.33
N ARG A 352 -14.83 44.53 -0.06
CA ARG A 352 -13.77 43.59 0.34
C ARG A 352 -12.63 44.31 1.07
#